data_AF-H0V029-F1
#
_entry.id   AF-H0V029-F1
#
_cell.length_a   1.000
_cell.length_b   1.000
_cell.length_c   1.000
_cell.angle_alpha   90.00
_cell.angle_beta   90.00
_cell.angle_gamma   90.00
#
_symmetry.space_group_name_H-M   'P 1'
#
loop_
_entity.id
_entity.type
_entity.pdbx_description
1 polymer ?
#
loop_
_entity_poly.entity_id
_entity_poly.type
_entity_poly.pdbx_seq_one_letter_code
_entity_poly.pdbx_strand_id
1 'polypeptide(L)'
;MVASPGTMKPNFSLRLRVFNLNSWDIPYLSKHRADRIKRLGDFLNMESFDLALLEEVWSEQDFQGLRQKLAVPYPAAHYFRSGIIGSGLCVFSKHPIQEISQHVYTLNGYPYMIHHSDWFCGKAVGLLVLHLSGLVLNVYVTHLHAEYSRQKDVYLTHRVAQAWELAQFIHHTSKKADVVLLCGDLNMHPKDLGCRLLKEYTGLLDAYLKAQDFQGPEDGYTMVKQNCYVRQQDLSPFPFGIRIDYVLYKAVPGLYISCKTLKTTTGHHPHHGTPLSDHEALMATLCVRHGPPQQSPSPPHGPVEKSLLTRVLREARMELGLGIARARWWTTFAGYATGLGLLALVLLCVLAVGEGPSEVAMLLWSPSVGLALGAGAVFLFHMHETKGLCSIQAELQHALEKAKETQDLGPEPQLAPLPGQQEGDRDEEQ
;
A
#
# COMPACT_ATOMS: atom_id res chain seq x y z
N MET A 1 -54.79 -15.04 -10.21
CA MET A 1 -53.45 -14.62 -10.66
C MET A 1 -52.44 -15.36 -9.81
N VAL A 2 -51.68 -16.26 -10.43
CA VAL A 2 -50.67 -17.09 -9.75
C VAL A 2 -49.46 -16.20 -9.46
N ALA A 3 -49.05 -16.15 -8.19
CA ALA A 3 -47.82 -15.47 -7.79
C ALA A 3 -46.61 -16.20 -8.41
N SER A 4 -45.81 -15.47 -9.17
CA SER A 4 -44.53 -15.98 -9.68
C SER A 4 -43.64 -16.40 -8.50
N PRO A 5 -43.04 -17.60 -8.53
CA PRO A 5 -42.09 -17.99 -7.50
C PRO A 5 -40.86 -17.09 -7.63
N GLY A 6 -40.68 -16.19 -6.68
CA GLY A 6 -39.43 -15.44 -6.55
C GLY A 6 -38.30 -16.46 -6.46
N THR A 7 -37.44 -16.49 -7.47
CA THR A 7 -36.21 -17.28 -7.47
C THR A 7 -35.40 -16.89 -6.25
N MET A 8 -35.47 -17.69 -5.18
CA MET A 8 -34.57 -17.56 -4.05
C MET A 8 -33.15 -17.76 -4.60
N LYS A 9 -32.40 -16.66 -4.72
CA LYS A 9 -30.97 -16.73 -5.03
C LYS A 9 -30.33 -17.65 -3.98
N PRO A 10 -29.56 -18.68 -4.39
CA PRO A 10 -28.96 -19.59 -3.43
C PRO A 10 -28.13 -18.79 -2.43
N ASN A 11 -28.31 -19.09 -1.15
CA ASN A 11 -27.65 -18.39 -0.06
C ASN A 11 -26.16 -18.77 -0.07
N PHE A 12 -25.34 -18.06 -0.86
CA PHE A 12 -23.92 -18.37 -0.96
C PHE A 12 -23.19 -17.87 0.29
N SER A 13 -22.18 -18.61 0.72
CA SER A 13 -21.23 -18.19 1.75
C SER A 13 -19.83 -18.57 1.28
N LEU A 14 -19.01 -17.57 0.96
CA LEU A 14 -17.60 -17.74 0.66
C LEU A 14 -16.80 -17.59 1.95
N ARG A 15 -15.94 -18.56 2.27
CA ARG A 15 -14.94 -18.46 3.32
C ARG A 15 -13.58 -18.37 2.65
N LEU A 16 -12.80 -17.35 2.99
CA LEU A 16 -11.48 -17.07 2.42
C LEU A 16 -10.45 -17.01 3.54
N ARG A 17 -9.45 -17.89 3.50
CA ARG A 17 -8.28 -17.88 4.39
C ARG A 17 -7.12 -17.18 3.69
N VAL A 18 -6.64 -16.09 4.27
CA VAL A 18 -5.61 -15.23 3.69
C VAL A 18 -4.38 -15.22 4.61
N PHE A 19 -3.21 -15.40 4.02
CA PHE A 19 -1.91 -15.28 4.66
C PHE A 19 -1.16 -14.08 4.07
N ASN A 20 -0.65 -13.19 4.92
CA ASN A 20 0.18 -12.05 4.55
C ASN A 20 1.47 -12.06 5.37
N LEU A 21 2.63 -11.87 4.73
CA LEU A 21 3.91 -11.80 5.44
C LEU A 21 4.99 -11.07 4.63
N ASN A 22 5.54 -9.99 5.22
CA ASN A 22 6.86 -9.51 4.86
C ASN A 22 7.88 -10.59 5.24
N SER A 23 8.47 -11.22 4.23
CA SER A 23 9.31 -12.42 4.39
C SER A 23 10.76 -12.10 4.74
N TRP A 24 11.17 -10.82 4.65
CA TRP A 24 12.53 -10.38 4.88
C TRP A 24 13.56 -11.27 4.16
N ASP A 25 13.34 -11.59 2.90
CA ASP A 25 14.17 -12.49 2.10
C ASP A 25 15.20 -11.70 1.28
N ILE A 26 15.99 -10.87 1.97
CA ILE A 26 17.03 -10.03 1.37
C ILE A 26 18.32 -10.83 1.25
N PRO A 27 18.88 -11.02 0.04
CA PRO A 27 20.15 -11.69 -0.14
C PRO A 27 21.27 -11.04 0.66
N TYR A 28 22.10 -11.86 1.30
CA TYR A 28 23.28 -11.47 2.11
C TYR A 28 23.00 -10.66 3.39
N LEU A 29 21.85 -10.00 3.53
CA LEU A 29 21.49 -9.23 4.71
C LEU A 29 20.65 -10.03 5.71
N SER A 30 19.67 -10.79 5.21
CA SER A 30 18.72 -11.49 6.07
C SER A 30 19.31 -12.74 6.71
N LYS A 31 19.15 -12.87 8.02
CA LYS A 31 19.68 -14.01 8.78
C LYS A 31 18.88 -15.27 8.49
N HIS A 32 19.60 -16.40 8.40
CA HIS A 32 19.05 -17.75 8.27
C HIS A 32 18.06 -17.90 7.10
N ARG A 33 18.28 -17.13 6.03
CA ARG A 33 17.36 -16.93 4.91
C ARG A 33 16.83 -18.23 4.29
N ALA A 34 17.73 -19.12 3.83
CA ALA A 34 17.34 -20.37 3.15
C ALA A 34 16.47 -21.29 4.03
N ASP A 35 16.79 -21.37 5.31
CA ASP A 35 16.07 -22.17 6.30
C ASP A 35 14.68 -21.55 6.61
N ARG A 36 14.59 -20.22 6.77
CA ARG A 36 13.30 -19.52 6.92
C ARG A 36 12.39 -19.70 5.72
N ILE A 37 12.89 -19.53 4.49
CA ILE A 37 12.10 -19.70 3.27
C ILE A 37 11.64 -21.15 3.09
N LYS A 38 12.49 -22.13 3.42
CA LYS A 38 12.10 -23.54 3.44
C LYS A 38 10.94 -23.77 4.41
N ARG A 39 11.05 -23.28 5.66
CA ARG A 39 9.99 -23.40 6.68
C ARG A 39 8.72 -22.67 6.29
N LEU A 40 8.82 -21.49 5.67
CA LEU A 40 7.67 -20.76 5.15
C LEU A 40 6.90 -21.63 4.15
N GLY A 41 7.59 -22.27 3.22
CA GLY A 41 6.97 -23.21 2.28
C GLY A 41 6.34 -24.43 2.96
N ASP A 42 6.96 -24.99 4.01
CA ASP A 42 6.37 -26.09 4.81
C ASP A 42 5.09 -25.64 5.53
N PHE A 43 5.14 -24.46 6.15
CA PHE A 43 4.02 -23.86 6.86
C PHE A 43 2.83 -23.59 5.93
N LEU A 44 3.07 -22.97 4.76
CA LEU A 44 2.04 -22.69 3.77
C LEU A 44 1.41 -23.96 3.17
N ASN A 45 2.20 -25.03 3.00
CA ASN A 45 1.69 -26.33 2.56
C ASN A 45 0.77 -26.97 3.60
N MET A 46 1.19 -26.96 4.87
CA MET A 46 0.45 -27.57 5.97
C MET A 46 -0.84 -26.81 6.28
N GLU A 47 -0.75 -25.49 6.43
CA GLU A 47 -1.91 -24.66 6.76
C GLU A 47 -2.88 -24.53 5.60
N SER A 48 -2.37 -24.54 4.36
CA SER A 48 -3.18 -24.55 3.14
C SER A 48 -4.19 -23.38 3.12
N PHE A 49 -3.68 -22.15 3.10
CA PHE A 49 -4.49 -20.93 2.93
C PHE A 49 -5.06 -20.83 1.51
N ASP A 50 -6.14 -20.07 1.29
CA ASP A 50 -6.67 -19.82 -0.06
C ASP A 50 -5.76 -18.89 -0.87
N LEU A 51 -5.16 -17.91 -0.17
CA LEU A 51 -4.24 -16.92 -0.72
C LEU A 51 -3.07 -16.74 0.25
N ALA A 52 -1.86 -16.75 -0.28
CA ALA A 52 -0.67 -16.29 0.40
C ALA A 52 -0.06 -15.12 -0.38
N LEU A 53 0.05 -13.97 0.27
CA LEU A 53 0.63 -12.75 -0.26
C LEU A 53 1.91 -12.46 0.52
N LEU A 54 3.03 -12.33 -0.17
CA LEU A 54 4.34 -12.19 0.43
C LEU A 54 5.03 -10.93 -0.08
N GLU A 55 5.60 -10.17 0.84
CA GLU A 55 6.50 -9.05 0.59
C GLU A 55 7.95 -9.46 0.85
N GLU A 56 8.89 -8.66 0.33
CA GLU A 56 10.34 -8.86 0.47
C GLU A 56 10.90 -10.22 0.03
N VAL A 57 10.26 -10.89 -0.93
CA VAL A 57 10.85 -12.01 -1.68
C VAL A 57 11.72 -11.44 -2.81
N TRP A 58 12.96 -11.08 -2.49
CA TRP A 58 13.84 -10.35 -3.43
C TRP A 58 14.57 -11.28 -4.40
N SER A 59 14.64 -12.57 -4.09
CA SER A 59 15.33 -13.57 -4.91
C SER A 59 14.33 -14.32 -5.77
N GLU A 60 14.41 -14.17 -7.10
CA GLU A 60 13.56 -14.93 -8.02
C GLU A 60 13.82 -16.44 -7.90
N GLN A 61 15.04 -16.86 -7.54
CA GLN A 61 15.36 -18.25 -7.25
C GLN A 61 14.58 -18.76 -6.03
N ASP A 62 14.53 -17.98 -4.95
CA ASP A 62 13.78 -18.33 -3.73
C ASP A 62 12.26 -18.40 -4.03
N PHE A 63 11.74 -17.48 -4.87
CA PHE A 63 10.37 -17.58 -5.39
C PHE A 63 10.12 -18.86 -6.19
N GLN A 64 11.00 -19.24 -7.14
CA GLN A 64 10.81 -20.47 -7.92
C GLN A 64 10.88 -21.71 -7.01
N GLY A 65 11.74 -21.71 -6.00
CA GLY A 65 11.82 -22.77 -4.99
C GLY A 65 10.51 -22.91 -4.21
N LEU A 66 9.95 -21.80 -3.73
CA LEU A 66 8.62 -21.78 -3.10
C LEU A 66 7.54 -22.29 -4.06
N ARG A 67 7.50 -21.78 -5.29
CA ARG A 67 6.53 -22.19 -6.32
C ARG A 67 6.56 -23.69 -6.58
N GLN A 68 7.74 -24.30 -6.70
CA GLN A 68 7.86 -25.75 -6.89
C GLN A 68 7.33 -26.51 -5.68
N LYS A 69 7.69 -26.09 -4.47
CA LYS A 69 7.26 -26.71 -3.22
C LYS A 69 5.76 -26.58 -2.96
N LEU A 70 5.17 -25.49 -3.41
CA LEU A 70 3.77 -25.11 -3.19
C LEU A 70 2.85 -25.50 -4.37
N ALA A 71 3.37 -26.14 -5.41
CA ALA A 71 2.65 -26.37 -6.66
C ALA A 71 1.36 -27.20 -6.51
N VAL A 72 1.30 -28.10 -5.51
CA VAL A 72 0.12 -28.94 -5.27
C VAL A 72 -1.01 -28.13 -4.63
N PRO A 73 -0.82 -27.47 -3.46
CA PRO A 73 -1.90 -26.67 -2.88
C PRO A 73 -2.16 -25.36 -3.64
N TYR A 74 -1.15 -24.76 -4.29
CA TYR A 74 -1.27 -23.47 -4.98
C TYR A 74 -0.92 -23.62 -6.47
N PRO A 75 -1.89 -24.01 -7.32
CA PRO A 75 -1.66 -24.18 -8.75
C PRO A 75 -1.35 -22.84 -9.47
N ALA A 76 -1.75 -21.72 -8.89
CA ALA A 76 -1.50 -20.38 -9.44
C ALA A 76 -0.53 -19.60 -8.56
N ALA A 77 0.52 -19.03 -9.17
CA ALA A 77 1.51 -18.21 -8.47
C ALA A 77 2.03 -17.10 -9.39
N HIS A 78 2.38 -15.96 -8.82
CA HIS A 78 2.94 -14.84 -9.59
C HIS A 78 4.03 -14.09 -8.82
N TYR A 79 5.03 -13.62 -9.57
CA TYR A 79 6.14 -12.79 -9.08
C TYR A 79 6.13 -11.46 -9.81
N PHE A 80 5.90 -10.38 -9.06
CA PHE A 80 5.75 -9.03 -9.59
C PHE A 80 7.14 -8.42 -9.82
N ARG A 81 7.51 -8.16 -11.08
CA ARG A 81 8.84 -7.62 -11.44
C ARG A 81 8.81 -6.12 -11.63
N SER A 82 9.79 -5.42 -11.09
CA SER A 82 9.93 -3.95 -11.20
C SER A 82 11.32 -3.50 -10.74
N GLY A 83 11.67 -2.25 -11.02
CA GLY A 83 12.92 -1.64 -10.54
C GLY A 83 14.17 -2.37 -11.02
N ILE A 84 15.29 -2.14 -10.31
CA ILE A 84 16.58 -2.80 -10.61
C ILE A 84 16.66 -4.15 -9.90
N ILE A 85 16.21 -4.21 -8.64
CA ILE A 85 16.32 -5.42 -7.80
C ILE A 85 14.98 -6.13 -7.56
N GLY A 86 13.89 -5.69 -8.18
CA GLY A 86 12.56 -6.29 -8.04
C GLY A 86 11.55 -5.43 -7.25
N SER A 87 10.31 -5.93 -7.13
CA SER A 87 9.30 -5.37 -6.22
C SER A 87 9.34 -6.01 -4.83
N GLY A 88 9.89 -7.23 -4.74
CA GLY A 88 9.81 -8.09 -3.56
C GLY A 88 8.44 -8.76 -3.38
N LEU A 89 7.47 -8.54 -4.27
CA LEU A 89 6.11 -9.04 -4.11
C LEU A 89 5.89 -10.34 -4.87
N CYS A 90 5.30 -11.32 -4.18
CA CYS A 90 4.81 -12.52 -4.84
C CYS A 90 3.55 -13.06 -4.16
N VAL A 91 2.82 -13.89 -4.89
CA VAL A 91 1.54 -14.42 -4.47
C VAL A 91 1.38 -15.88 -4.87
N PHE A 92 0.70 -16.64 -4.03
CA PHE A 92 0.31 -18.02 -4.27
C PHE A 92 -1.20 -18.15 -4.01
N SER A 93 -1.92 -18.77 -4.93
CA SER A 93 -3.37 -18.93 -4.86
C SER A 93 -3.76 -20.38 -5.11
N LYS A 94 -4.69 -20.88 -4.27
CA LYS A 94 -5.40 -22.13 -4.53
C LYS A 94 -6.29 -22.05 -5.75
N HIS A 95 -6.71 -20.83 -6.08
CA HIS A 95 -7.73 -20.55 -7.06
C HIS A 95 -7.10 -20.01 -8.35
N PRO A 96 -7.69 -20.28 -9.52
CA PRO A 96 -7.17 -19.74 -10.78
C PRO A 96 -7.22 -18.21 -10.82
N ILE A 97 -6.07 -17.59 -11.10
CA ILE A 97 -5.94 -16.14 -11.28
C ILE A 97 -6.41 -15.78 -12.69
N GLN A 98 -7.43 -14.93 -12.80
CA GLN A 98 -8.03 -14.54 -14.07
C GLN A 98 -7.24 -13.42 -14.74
N GLU A 99 -6.91 -12.39 -13.96
CA GLU A 99 -6.15 -11.24 -14.43
C GLU A 99 -5.08 -10.86 -13.42
N ILE A 100 -3.97 -10.34 -13.95
CA ILE A 100 -2.85 -9.83 -13.16
C ILE A 100 -2.49 -8.44 -13.70
N SER A 101 -2.33 -7.49 -12.81
CA SER A 101 -1.85 -6.15 -13.14
C SER A 101 -0.90 -5.64 -12.06
N GLN A 102 -0.08 -4.65 -12.40
CA GLN A 102 0.89 -4.06 -11.48
C GLN A 102 0.97 -2.56 -11.71
N HIS A 103 1.09 -1.81 -10.62
CA HIS A 103 1.40 -0.39 -10.65
C HIS A 103 2.66 -0.14 -9.82
N VAL A 104 3.72 0.35 -10.48
CA VAL A 104 4.98 0.76 -9.82
C VAL A 104 4.83 2.21 -9.38
N TYR A 105 5.16 2.49 -8.13
CA TYR A 105 5.00 3.83 -7.58
C TYR A 105 5.98 4.82 -8.19
N THR A 106 5.55 6.08 -8.34
CA THR A 106 6.34 7.12 -9.02
C THR A 106 7.60 7.50 -8.25
N LEU A 107 7.54 7.49 -6.91
CA LEU A 107 8.63 7.92 -6.03
C LEU A 107 9.04 6.77 -5.12
N ASN A 108 10.35 6.54 -5.00
CA ASN A 108 10.83 5.39 -4.25
C ASN A 108 12.13 5.61 -3.46
N GLY A 109 12.38 6.81 -2.96
CA GLY A 109 13.54 7.12 -2.11
C GLY A 109 14.59 7.94 -2.86
N TYR A 110 15.82 7.99 -2.33
CA TYR A 110 16.90 8.81 -2.89
C TYR A 110 18.10 7.95 -3.31
N PRO A 111 18.64 8.11 -4.54
CA PRO A 111 19.74 7.26 -5.04
C PRO A 111 21.04 7.41 -4.26
N TYR A 112 21.28 8.60 -3.71
CA TYR A 112 22.48 8.91 -2.93
C TYR A 112 22.40 8.41 -1.48
N MET A 113 21.24 7.90 -1.04
CA MET A 113 21.08 7.25 0.27
C MET A 113 21.34 5.75 0.12
N ILE A 114 22.59 5.38 -0.20
CA ILE A 114 22.97 4.01 -0.60
C ILE A 114 22.62 2.95 0.46
N HIS A 115 22.65 3.33 1.75
CA HIS A 115 22.28 2.45 2.85
C HIS A 115 20.76 2.22 2.98
N HIS A 116 19.95 2.93 2.20
CA HIS A 116 18.49 2.85 2.17
C HIS A 116 18.06 2.27 0.82
N SER A 117 17.96 0.95 0.75
CA SER A 117 17.89 0.21 -0.52
C SER A 117 16.61 0.41 -1.32
N ASP A 118 15.56 1.02 -0.74
CA ASP A 118 14.26 1.21 -1.40
C ASP A 118 14.38 1.86 -2.78
N TRP A 119 15.31 2.79 -3.01
CA TRP A 119 15.47 3.44 -4.33
C TRP A 119 15.83 2.47 -5.46
N PHE A 120 16.58 1.42 -5.15
CA PHE A 120 16.94 0.40 -6.14
C PHE A 120 15.80 -0.59 -6.38
N CYS A 121 14.88 -0.72 -5.41
CA CYS A 121 13.65 -1.48 -5.56
C CYS A 121 12.69 -0.78 -6.53
N GLY A 122 11.73 -1.51 -7.08
CA GLY A 122 10.55 -0.92 -7.71
C GLY A 122 9.33 -1.15 -6.82
N LYS A 123 9.21 -0.43 -5.69
CA LYS A 123 8.03 -0.58 -4.82
C LYS A 123 6.76 -0.37 -5.64
N ALA A 124 5.77 -1.24 -5.40
CA ALA A 124 4.63 -1.38 -6.27
C ALA A 124 3.42 -1.93 -5.50
N VAL A 125 2.27 -1.93 -6.18
CA VAL A 125 1.12 -2.77 -5.85
C VAL A 125 0.85 -3.75 -6.98
N GLY A 126 0.67 -5.02 -6.64
CA GLY A 126 0.18 -6.06 -7.52
C GLY A 126 -1.32 -6.26 -7.34
N LEU A 127 -2.07 -6.43 -8.43
CA LEU A 127 -3.50 -6.77 -8.46
C LEU A 127 -3.69 -8.17 -9.04
N LEU A 128 -4.54 -8.96 -8.39
CA LEU A 128 -5.09 -10.21 -8.87
C LEU A 128 -6.61 -10.12 -8.94
N VAL A 129 -7.18 -10.60 -10.04
CA VAL A 129 -8.64 -10.79 -10.17
C VAL A 129 -8.96 -12.28 -10.10
N LEU A 130 -9.85 -12.65 -9.19
CA LEU A 130 -10.29 -14.03 -8.93
C LEU A 130 -11.80 -14.13 -9.08
N HIS A 131 -12.28 -15.22 -9.66
CA HIS A 131 -13.71 -15.53 -9.73
C HIS A 131 -14.04 -16.70 -8.79
N LEU A 132 -14.58 -16.41 -7.61
CA LEU A 132 -14.87 -17.40 -6.58
C LEU A 132 -16.35 -17.41 -6.24
N SER A 133 -17.01 -18.56 -6.34
CA SER A 133 -18.42 -18.73 -5.97
C SER A 133 -19.36 -17.71 -6.63
N GLY A 134 -19.07 -17.31 -7.87
CA GLY A 134 -19.84 -16.30 -8.61
C GLY A 134 -19.54 -14.85 -8.24
N LEU A 135 -18.53 -14.59 -7.41
CA LEU A 135 -18.05 -13.26 -7.04
C LEU A 135 -16.74 -12.91 -7.74
N VAL A 136 -16.58 -11.63 -8.06
CA VAL A 136 -15.32 -11.04 -8.51
C VAL A 136 -14.55 -10.50 -7.30
N LEU A 137 -13.42 -11.11 -7.00
CA LEU A 137 -12.50 -10.68 -5.94
C LEU A 137 -11.30 -9.98 -6.57
N ASN A 138 -11.09 -8.71 -6.20
CA ASN A 138 -9.83 -8.03 -6.47
C ASN A 138 -8.95 -8.09 -5.22
N VAL A 139 -7.79 -8.73 -5.36
CA VAL A 139 -6.80 -8.89 -4.30
C VAL A 139 -5.57 -8.08 -4.65
N TYR A 140 -5.10 -7.27 -3.70
CA TYR A 140 -3.97 -6.39 -3.84
C TYR A 140 -2.88 -6.81 -2.85
N VAL A 141 -1.63 -6.88 -3.33
CA VAL A 141 -0.43 -7.06 -2.51
C VAL A 141 0.46 -5.83 -2.67
N THR A 142 1.00 -5.28 -1.58
CA THR A 142 1.85 -4.08 -1.67
C THR A 142 2.92 -4.09 -0.59
N HIS A 143 4.02 -3.41 -0.88
CA HIS A 143 5.02 -3.03 0.11
C HIS A 143 5.36 -1.55 -0.15
N LEU A 144 5.06 -0.68 0.82
CA LEU A 144 5.38 0.74 0.70
C LEU A 144 6.84 1.02 1.12
N HIS A 145 7.33 2.23 0.85
CA HIS A 145 8.69 2.63 1.19
C HIS A 145 8.93 2.50 2.70
N ALA A 146 10.11 2.08 3.13
CA ALA A 146 10.42 1.89 4.55
C ALA A 146 10.51 3.21 5.35
N GLU A 147 10.15 3.16 6.63
CA GLU A 147 10.44 4.22 7.62
C GLU A 147 11.79 3.93 8.30
N TYR A 148 12.85 4.59 7.86
CA TYR A 148 14.20 4.39 8.41
C TYR A 148 14.45 5.10 9.74
N SER A 149 13.63 6.10 10.10
CA SER A 149 13.76 6.84 11.36
C SER A 149 12.46 7.53 11.72
N ARG A 150 11.90 7.19 12.88
CA ARG A 150 10.67 7.83 13.38
C ARG A 150 10.86 9.31 13.72
N GLN A 151 12.05 9.71 14.17
CA GLN A 151 12.34 11.09 14.57
C GLN A 151 12.69 11.98 13.36
N LYS A 152 13.40 11.43 12.37
CA LYS A 152 13.87 12.17 11.20
C LYS A 152 13.46 11.45 9.92
N ASP A 153 12.16 11.46 9.67
CA ASP A 153 11.60 10.80 8.51
C ASP A 153 11.67 11.68 7.26
N VAL A 154 12.73 11.52 6.49
CA VAL A 154 12.90 12.23 5.21
C VAL A 154 12.06 11.65 4.07
N TYR A 155 11.39 10.50 4.30
CA TYR A 155 10.62 9.75 3.31
C TYR A 155 9.11 9.83 3.52
N LEU A 156 8.63 10.62 4.50
CA LEU A 156 7.20 10.79 4.77
C LEU A 156 6.43 11.17 3.50
N THR A 157 6.92 12.18 2.77
CA THR A 157 6.32 12.63 1.51
C THR A 157 6.24 11.50 0.48
N HIS A 158 7.28 10.65 0.38
CA HIS A 158 7.26 9.50 -0.53
C HIS A 158 6.21 8.47 -0.10
N ARG A 159 6.13 8.14 1.19
CA ARG A 159 5.11 7.20 1.70
C ARG A 159 3.69 7.74 1.51
N VAL A 160 3.46 9.05 1.70
CA VAL A 160 2.16 9.68 1.43
C VAL A 160 1.81 9.66 -0.05
N ALA A 161 2.79 9.93 -0.93
CA ALA A 161 2.62 9.82 -2.38
C ALA A 161 2.24 8.39 -2.81
N GLN A 162 2.98 7.38 -2.34
CA GLN A 162 2.69 5.98 -2.63
C GLN A 162 1.33 5.54 -2.08
N ALA A 163 0.96 5.98 -0.87
CA ALA A 163 -0.35 5.70 -0.29
C ALA A 163 -1.49 6.31 -1.11
N TRP A 164 -1.29 7.51 -1.67
CA TRP A 164 -2.25 8.13 -2.59
C TRP A 164 -2.37 7.36 -3.90
N GLU A 165 -1.24 6.99 -4.51
CA GLU A 165 -1.21 6.17 -5.73
C GLU A 165 -1.90 4.82 -5.51
N LEU A 166 -1.64 4.15 -4.38
CA LEU A 166 -2.30 2.90 -3.99
C LEU A 166 -3.82 3.08 -3.84
N ALA A 167 -4.25 4.14 -3.15
CA ALA A 167 -5.66 4.44 -2.93
C ALA A 167 -6.39 4.70 -4.26
N GLN A 168 -5.76 5.48 -5.15
CA GLN A 168 -6.25 5.74 -6.50
C GLN A 168 -6.30 4.47 -7.33
N PHE A 169 -5.25 3.66 -7.33
CA PHE A 169 -5.21 2.41 -8.07
C PHE A 169 -6.36 1.51 -7.65
N ILE A 170 -6.53 1.24 -6.36
CA ILE A 170 -7.64 0.46 -5.81
C ILE A 170 -8.99 1.07 -6.21
N HIS A 171 -9.17 2.39 -6.07
CA HIS A 171 -10.42 3.06 -6.43
C HIS A 171 -10.80 2.83 -7.90
N HIS A 172 -9.84 2.92 -8.82
CA HIS A 172 -10.09 2.78 -10.26
C HIS A 172 -10.30 1.32 -10.68
N THR A 173 -9.49 0.39 -10.17
CA THR A 173 -9.52 -1.01 -10.59
C THR A 173 -10.60 -1.83 -9.89
N SER A 174 -11.10 -1.39 -8.72
CA SER A 174 -12.13 -2.13 -7.97
C SER A 174 -13.58 -1.87 -8.41
N LYS A 175 -13.82 -1.03 -9.42
CA LYS A 175 -15.19 -0.65 -9.85
C LYS A 175 -16.09 -1.82 -10.26
N LYS A 176 -15.50 -2.95 -10.69
CA LYS A 176 -16.21 -4.17 -11.08
C LYS A 176 -16.04 -5.32 -10.07
N ALA A 177 -15.38 -5.08 -8.95
CA ALA A 177 -15.13 -6.10 -7.94
C ALA A 177 -16.28 -6.14 -6.94
N ASP A 178 -16.74 -7.34 -6.58
CA ASP A 178 -17.70 -7.54 -5.50
C ASP A 178 -17.02 -7.44 -4.13
N VAL A 179 -15.76 -7.88 -4.06
CA VAL A 179 -14.95 -7.89 -2.85
C VAL A 179 -13.56 -7.36 -3.17
N VAL A 180 -13.05 -6.51 -2.29
CA VAL A 180 -11.73 -5.90 -2.38
C VAL A 180 -10.94 -6.33 -1.15
N LEU A 181 -9.75 -6.88 -1.36
CA LEU A 181 -8.82 -7.31 -0.32
C LEU A 181 -7.47 -6.68 -0.60
N LEU A 182 -6.92 -5.93 0.34
CA LEU A 182 -5.56 -5.42 0.31
C LEU A 182 -4.76 -6.08 1.44
N CYS A 183 -3.63 -6.66 1.09
CA CYS A 183 -2.65 -7.18 2.04
C CYS A 183 -1.30 -6.52 1.76
N GLY A 184 -0.52 -6.26 2.82
CA GLY A 184 0.79 -5.69 2.62
C GLY A 184 1.42 -5.06 3.85
N ASP A 185 2.71 -4.81 3.73
CA ASP A 185 3.49 -3.94 4.60
C ASP A 185 3.37 -2.49 4.12
N LEU A 186 2.64 -1.67 4.90
CA LEU A 186 2.43 -0.27 4.58
C LEU A 186 3.53 0.64 5.16
N ASN A 187 4.47 0.11 5.95
CA ASN A 187 5.55 0.87 6.61
C ASN A 187 5.06 2.11 7.37
N MET A 188 3.83 2.05 7.88
CA MET A 188 3.13 3.15 8.53
C MET A 188 2.22 2.62 9.63
N HIS A 189 2.21 3.31 10.78
CA HIS A 189 1.32 2.99 11.88
C HIS A 189 -0.14 3.33 11.55
N PRO A 190 -1.13 2.76 12.27
CA PRO A 190 -2.55 2.93 11.93
C PRO A 190 -3.04 4.39 11.91
N LYS A 191 -2.38 5.27 12.67
CA LYS A 191 -2.72 6.71 12.78
C LYS A 191 -1.90 7.59 11.85
N ASP A 192 -0.90 7.05 11.17
CA ASP A 192 -0.04 7.82 10.26
C ASP A 192 -0.84 8.29 9.03
N LEU A 193 -0.38 9.38 8.43
CA LEU A 193 -1.10 10.11 7.40
C LEU A 193 -1.46 9.23 6.19
N GLY A 194 -0.50 8.44 5.67
CA GLY A 194 -0.76 7.57 4.52
C GLY A 194 -1.76 6.45 4.81
N CYS A 195 -1.70 5.82 5.99
CA CYS A 195 -2.69 4.81 6.42
C CYS A 195 -4.10 5.39 6.52
N ARG A 196 -4.24 6.57 7.12
CA ARG A 196 -5.53 7.28 7.18
C ARG A 196 -6.01 7.65 5.77
N LEU A 197 -5.13 8.24 4.95
CA LEU A 197 -5.46 8.64 3.58
C LEU A 197 -6.00 7.47 2.77
N LEU A 198 -5.30 6.33 2.80
CA LEU A 198 -5.69 5.10 2.12
C LEU A 198 -7.06 4.62 2.59
N LYS A 199 -7.28 4.49 3.90
CA LYS A 199 -8.52 3.94 4.46
C LYS A 199 -9.72 4.86 4.23
N GLU A 200 -9.58 6.15 4.47
CA GLU A 200 -10.66 7.13 4.27
C GLU A 200 -11.04 7.25 2.78
N TYR A 201 -10.07 7.22 1.87
CA TYR A 201 -10.34 7.33 0.43
C TYR A 201 -10.94 6.05 -0.17
N THR A 202 -10.49 4.88 0.30
CA THR A 202 -10.94 3.59 -0.25
C THR A 202 -12.14 2.99 0.48
N GLY A 203 -12.41 3.40 1.72
CA GLY A 203 -13.41 2.79 2.59
C GLY A 203 -13.03 1.39 3.08
N LEU A 204 -11.75 1.01 2.98
CA LEU A 204 -11.29 -0.30 3.41
C LEU A 204 -11.31 -0.44 4.95
N LEU A 205 -11.86 -1.56 5.41
CA LEU A 205 -11.94 -1.91 6.82
C LEU A 205 -10.70 -2.68 7.24
N ASP A 206 -10.22 -2.40 8.45
CA ASP A 206 -9.07 -3.07 9.04
C ASP A 206 -9.47 -4.39 9.70
N ALA A 207 -8.91 -5.51 9.24
CA ALA A 207 -9.23 -6.83 9.78
C ALA A 207 -8.90 -6.98 11.25
N TYR A 208 -7.86 -6.31 11.76
CA TYR A 208 -7.53 -6.32 13.19
C TYR A 208 -8.66 -5.71 14.01
N LEU A 209 -9.13 -4.53 13.61
CA LEU A 209 -10.20 -3.81 14.32
C LEU A 209 -11.58 -4.47 14.18
N LYS A 210 -11.76 -5.35 13.19
CA LYS A 210 -13.04 -5.98 12.85
C LYS A 210 -13.07 -7.49 13.11
N ALA A 211 -11.98 -8.09 13.60
CA ALA A 211 -11.92 -9.51 13.91
C ALA A 211 -12.88 -9.84 15.06
N GLN A 212 -13.65 -10.92 14.90
CA GLN A 212 -14.48 -11.45 15.99
C GLN A 212 -13.62 -12.18 17.04
N ASP A 213 -12.57 -12.87 16.57
CA ASP A 213 -11.57 -13.54 17.39
C ASP A 213 -10.17 -13.12 16.91
N PHE A 214 -9.41 -12.45 17.78
CA PHE A 214 -8.04 -12.03 17.49
C PHE A 214 -7.07 -12.79 18.39
N GLN A 215 -6.03 -13.38 17.79
CA GLN A 215 -4.98 -14.12 18.48
C GLN A 215 -3.61 -13.56 18.08
N GLY A 216 -2.97 -12.81 18.96
CA GLY A 216 -1.69 -12.16 18.67
C GLY A 216 -1.27 -11.18 19.77
N PRO A 217 -0.19 -10.42 19.55
CA PRO A 217 0.23 -9.34 20.43
C PRO A 217 -0.86 -8.28 20.58
N GLU A 218 -0.88 -7.60 21.74
CA GLU A 218 -1.73 -6.43 21.96
C GLU A 218 -1.55 -5.41 20.83
N ASP A 219 -2.61 -4.66 20.50
CA ASP A 219 -2.63 -3.68 19.40
C ASP A 219 -2.33 -4.20 17.99
N GLY A 220 -2.16 -5.52 17.81
CA GLY A 220 -1.92 -6.14 16.51
C GLY A 220 -0.52 -5.85 15.97
N TYR A 221 0.49 -5.75 16.84
CA TYR A 221 1.87 -5.53 16.45
C TYR A 221 2.40 -6.65 15.55
N THR A 222 3.16 -6.25 14.53
CA THR A 222 3.73 -7.12 13.50
C THR A 222 5.25 -7.08 13.49
N MET A 223 5.89 -6.18 14.22
CA MET A 223 7.28 -6.35 14.66
C MET A 223 7.31 -6.28 16.19
N VAL A 224 7.70 -7.37 16.83
CA VAL A 224 7.59 -7.53 18.29
C VAL A 224 8.93 -7.78 18.95
N LYS A 225 9.04 -7.41 20.23
CA LYS A 225 10.26 -7.56 21.02
C LYS A 225 10.74 -9.01 21.14
N GLN A 226 9.81 -9.97 21.12
CA GLN A 226 10.08 -11.40 21.22
C GLN A 226 10.73 -11.96 19.94
N ASN A 227 10.59 -11.27 18.81
CA ASN A 227 11.17 -11.70 17.55
C ASN A 227 12.66 -11.40 17.53
N CYS A 228 13.49 -12.45 17.43
CA CYS A 228 14.94 -12.33 17.51
C CYS A 228 15.60 -11.66 16.29
N TYR A 229 14.86 -11.42 15.20
CA TYR A 229 15.35 -10.71 14.03
C TYR A 229 15.05 -9.21 14.06
N VAL A 230 14.11 -8.78 14.90
CA VAL A 230 13.79 -7.35 15.08
C VAL A 230 14.93 -6.65 15.82
N ARG A 231 15.44 -5.56 15.23
CA ARG A 231 16.46 -4.73 15.86
C ARG A 231 15.83 -3.94 17.02
N GLN A 232 16.39 -4.11 18.22
CA GLN A 232 15.87 -3.45 19.42
C GLN A 232 15.93 -1.92 19.36
N GLN A 233 16.82 -1.35 18.55
CA GLN A 233 16.90 0.11 18.33
C GLN A 233 15.66 0.63 17.60
N ASP A 234 15.13 -0.14 16.65
CA ASP A 234 13.95 0.22 15.85
C ASP A 234 12.69 0.25 16.76
N LEU A 235 12.67 -0.57 17.82
CA LEU A 235 11.62 -0.58 18.84
C LEU A 235 11.75 0.53 19.88
N SER A 236 12.84 1.30 19.92
CA SER A 236 13.03 2.33 20.95
C SER A 236 11.89 3.38 21.00
N PRO A 237 11.32 3.85 19.87
CA PRO A 237 10.16 4.74 19.88
C PRO A 237 8.84 4.01 20.17
N PHE A 238 8.85 2.67 20.11
CA PHE A 238 7.68 1.81 20.12
C PHE A 238 7.88 0.62 21.09
N PRO A 239 7.90 0.87 22.41
CA PRO A 239 8.34 -0.11 23.40
C PRO A 239 7.50 -1.40 23.44
N PHE A 240 6.28 -1.36 22.92
CA PHE A 240 5.36 -2.50 22.89
C PHE A 240 5.36 -3.26 21.55
N GLY A 241 5.90 -2.66 20.48
CA GLY A 241 5.90 -3.22 19.14
C GLY A 241 5.49 -2.22 18.07
N ILE A 242 5.71 -2.61 16.82
CA ILE A 242 5.38 -1.81 15.63
C ILE A 242 4.28 -2.54 14.86
N ARG A 243 3.28 -1.80 14.38
CA ARG A 243 2.20 -2.34 13.54
C ARG A 243 2.23 -1.66 12.18
N ILE A 244 2.72 -2.38 11.18
CA ILE A 244 2.90 -1.86 9.82
C ILE A 244 2.40 -2.81 8.73
N ASP A 245 2.06 -4.05 9.07
CA ASP A 245 1.43 -5.00 8.15
C ASP A 245 -0.09 -5.02 8.34
N TYR A 246 -0.82 -5.16 7.24
CA TYR A 246 -2.28 -5.05 7.25
C TYR A 246 -2.97 -6.08 6.35
N VAL A 247 -4.16 -6.50 6.80
CA VAL A 247 -5.19 -7.10 5.96
C VAL A 247 -6.39 -6.17 5.99
N LEU A 248 -6.65 -5.49 4.88
CA LEU A 248 -7.75 -4.54 4.73
C LEU A 248 -8.77 -5.07 3.72
N TYR A 249 -10.05 -4.87 3.96
CA TYR A 249 -11.09 -5.40 3.06
C TYR A 249 -12.34 -4.53 2.99
N LYS A 250 -13.09 -4.68 1.90
CA LYS A 250 -14.49 -4.22 1.79
C LYS A 250 -15.25 -5.11 0.82
N ALA A 251 -16.57 -5.00 0.86
CA ALA A 251 -17.46 -5.58 -0.15
C ALA A 251 -18.40 -4.50 -0.69
N VAL A 252 -18.92 -4.71 -1.89
CA VAL A 252 -19.93 -3.83 -2.48
C VAL A 252 -21.24 -3.84 -1.69
N PRO A 253 -22.07 -2.79 -1.80
CA PRO A 253 -23.41 -2.80 -1.23
C PRO A 253 -24.21 -4.03 -1.66
N GLY A 254 -24.93 -4.64 -0.71
CA GLY A 254 -25.68 -5.89 -0.92
C GLY A 254 -24.90 -7.16 -0.57
N LEU A 255 -23.59 -7.06 -0.33
CA LEU A 255 -22.78 -8.12 0.26
C LEU A 255 -22.37 -7.74 1.69
N TYR A 256 -22.26 -8.76 2.52
CA TYR A 256 -21.72 -8.64 3.87
C TYR A 256 -20.43 -9.44 3.97
N ILE A 257 -19.34 -8.75 4.35
CA ILE A 257 -18.04 -9.35 4.63
C ILE A 257 -17.69 -9.14 6.10
N SER A 258 -17.23 -10.22 6.76
CA SER A 258 -16.79 -10.18 8.15
C SER A 258 -15.46 -10.89 8.34
N CYS A 259 -14.60 -10.34 9.19
CA CYS A 259 -13.39 -11.01 9.67
C CYS A 259 -13.76 -11.92 10.85
N LYS A 260 -13.75 -13.23 10.63
CA LYS A 260 -14.05 -14.21 11.68
C LYS A 260 -12.89 -14.36 12.64
N THR A 261 -11.70 -14.57 12.10
CA THR A 261 -10.48 -14.71 12.89
C THR A 261 -9.38 -13.89 12.26
N LEU A 262 -8.57 -13.23 13.07
CA LEU A 262 -7.25 -12.76 12.68
C LEU A 262 -6.24 -13.34 13.66
N LYS A 263 -5.25 -14.08 13.15
CA LYS A 263 -4.16 -14.61 13.96
C LYS A 263 -2.85 -14.01 13.50
N THR A 264 -1.93 -13.77 14.42
CA THR A 264 -0.55 -13.43 14.10
C THR A 264 0.40 -14.49 14.63
N THR A 265 1.58 -14.60 14.03
CA THR A 265 2.70 -15.22 14.76
C THR A 265 3.13 -14.30 15.92
N THR A 266 3.90 -14.83 16.87
CA THR A 266 4.25 -14.13 18.11
C THR A 266 5.75 -14.24 18.43
N GLY A 267 6.61 -13.91 17.47
CA GLY A 267 8.06 -13.96 17.59
C GLY A 267 8.64 -15.38 17.61
N HIS A 268 7.83 -16.37 17.24
CA HIS A 268 8.20 -17.79 17.18
C HIS A 268 7.45 -18.43 16.02
N HIS A 269 8.09 -19.38 15.32
CA HIS A 269 7.37 -20.24 14.38
C HIS A 269 6.33 -21.04 15.16
N PRO A 270 5.07 -21.14 14.67
CA PRO A 270 4.01 -21.86 15.38
C PRO A 270 4.36 -23.32 15.76
N HIS A 271 5.31 -23.93 15.04
CA HIS A 271 5.75 -25.32 15.23
C HIS A 271 7.25 -25.54 15.52
N HIS A 272 8.13 -24.55 15.28
CA HIS A 272 9.59 -24.78 15.24
C HIS A 272 10.41 -23.72 16.00
N GLY A 273 9.75 -22.93 16.85
CA GLY A 273 10.39 -22.03 17.81
C GLY A 273 11.02 -20.75 17.25
N THR A 274 11.73 -20.78 16.13
CA THR A 274 12.36 -19.56 15.55
C THR A 274 11.44 -18.84 14.57
N PRO A 275 11.36 -17.50 14.53
CA PRO A 275 10.45 -16.77 13.63
C PRO A 275 10.60 -17.11 12.13
N LEU A 276 9.54 -16.89 11.36
CA LEU A 276 9.57 -16.96 9.88
C LEU A 276 10.21 -15.73 9.24
N SER A 277 10.09 -14.58 9.89
CA SER A 277 10.61 -13.28 9.44
C SER A 277 10.88 -12.40 10.66
N ASP A 278 11.47 -11.21 10.48
CA ASP A 278 11.44 -10.15 11.48
C ASP A 278 10.04 -9.50 11.60
N HIS A 279 9.15 -9.77 10.65
CA HIS A 279 7.72 -9.49 10.74
C HIS A 279 6.91 -10.72 11.18
N GLU A 280 5.79 -10.47 11.84
CA GLU A 280 4.78 -11.48 12.19
C GLU A 280 3.78 -11.65 11.06
N ALA A 281 3.49 -12.90 10.70
CA ALA A 281 2.53 -13.20 9.64
C ALA A 281 1.11 -12.85 10.09
N LEU A 282 0.29 -12.30 9.19
CA LEU A 282 -1.14 -12.08 9.42
C LEU A 282 -1.96 -13.19 8.73
N MET A 283 -2.78 -13.89 9.50
CA MET A 283 -3.60 -15.01 9.05
C MET A 283 -5.08 -14.70 9.30
N ALA A 284 -5.77 -14.22 8.26
CA ALA A 284 -7.17 -13.81 8.35
C ALA A 284 -8.12 -14.89 7.79
N THR A 285 -9.25 -15.10 8.46
CA THR A 285 -10.39 -15.83 7.88
C THR A 285 -11.52 -14.83 7.64
N LEU A 286 -11.79 -14.55 6.37
CA LEU A 286 -12.88 -13.68 5.94
C LEU A 286 -14.08 -14.53 5.52
N CYS A 287 -15.29 -14.10 5.85
CA CYS A 287 -16.52 -14.70 5.36
C CYS A 287 -17.36 -13.67 4.63
N VAL A 288 -17.71 -13.97 3.38
CA VAL A 288 -18.56 -13.17 2.51
C VAL A 288 -19.88 -13.89 2.30
N ARG A 289 -20.99 -13.16 2.47
CA ARG A 289 -22.35 -13.66 2.32
C ARG A 289 -23.21 -12.57 1.68
N HIS A 290 -24.39 -12.93 1.19
CA HIS A 290 -25.41 -11.92 0.90
C HIS A 290 -25.76 -11.15 2.16
N GLY A 291 -25.80 -9.81 2.07
CA GLY A 291 -26.33 -8.98 3.13
C GLY A 291 -27.86 -9.15 3.23
N PRO A 292 -28.47 -8.89 4.40
CA PRO A 292 -29.92 -8.71 4.45
C PRO A 292 -30.32 -7.57 3.50
N PRO A 293 -31.51 -7.62 2.86
CA PRO A 293 -31.99 -6.52 2.04
C PRO A 293 -32.09 -5.26 2.89
N GLN A 294 -31.20 -4.29 2.67
CA GLN A 294 -31.30 -2.98 3.32
C GLN A 294 -32.45 -2.19 2.68
N GLN A 295 -33.32 -1.63 3.51
CA GLN A 295 -34.15 -0.48 3.11
C GLN A 295 -33.20 0.65 2.72
N SER A 296 -33.45 1.24 1.55
CA SER A 296 -32.77 2.37 0.89
C SER A 296 -31.41 2.79 1.47
N PRO A 297 -30.32 2.71 0.69
CA PRO A 297 -28.99 3.07 1.19
C PRO A 297 -29.01 4.52 1.70
N SER A 298 -28.70 4.71 2.98
CA SER A 298 -28.20 6.00 3.43
C SER A 298 -26.97 6.36 2.58
N PRO A 299 -26.82 7.63 2.20
CA PRO A 299 -25.75 8.05 1.29
C PRO A 299 -24.40 7.53 1.82
N PRO A 300 -23.48 7.12 0.92
CA PRO A 300 -22.32 6.29 1.25
C PRO A 300 -21.35 6.94 2.26
N HIS A 301 -21.57 8.20 2.64
CA HIS A 301 -20.79 8.91 3.64
C HIS A 301 -21.69 9.85 4.46
N GLY A 302 -21.72 9.66 5.77
CA GLY A 302 -22.35 10.61 6.69
C GLY A 302 -21.57 11.94 6.75
N PRO A 303 -22.16 13.03 7.30
CA PRO A 303 -21.49 14.34 7.40
C PRO A 303 -20.13 14.29 8.11
N VAL A 304 -20.00 13.41 9.11
CA VAL A 304 -18.77 13.21 9.90
C VAL A 304 -17.67 12.53 9.06
N GLU A 305 -18.00 11.52 8.28
CA GLU A 305 -17.04 10.79 7.43
C GLU A 305 -16.53 11.67 6.28
N LYS A 306 -17.43 12.47 5.67
CA LYS A 306 -17.03 13.47 4.65
C LYS A 306 -16.05 14.51 5.21
N SER A 307 -16.23 14.90 6.47
CA SER A 307 -15.32 15.80 7.19
C SER A 307 -13.94 15.17 7.41
N LEU A 308 -13.89 13.88 7.76
CA LEU A 308 -12.64 13.14 7.95
C LEU A 308 -11.84 13.00 6.65
N LEU A 309 -12.50 12.63 5.55
CA LEU A 309 -11.87 12.52 4.23
C LEU A 309 -11.27 13.86 3.77
N THR A 310 -12.05 14.93 3.87
CA THR A 310 -11.60 16.28 3.49
C THR A 310 -10.41 16.73 4.33
N ARG A 311 -10.40 16.41 5.63
CA ARG A 311 -9.29 16.71 6.54
C ARG A 311 -8.03 15.94 6.14
N VAL A 312 -8.10 14.63 5.92
CA VAL A 312 -6.91 13.83 5.58
C VAL A 312 -6.34 14.18 4.20
N LEU A 313 -7.21 14.50 3.22
CA LEU A 313 -6.78 15.01 1.92
C LEU A 313 -6.04 16.35 2.07
N ARG A 314 -6.52 17.25 2.93
CA ARG A 314 -5.82 18.52 3.20
C ARG A 314 -4.44 18.29 3.82
N GLU A 315 -4.35 17.41 4.82
CA GLU A 315 -3.08 17.06 5.46
C GLU A 315 -2.09 16.44 4.45
N ALA A 316 -2.54 15.50 3.62
CA ALA A 316 -1.74 14.90 2.56
C ALA A 316 -1.26 15.93 1.54
N ARG A 317 -2.13 16.85 1.11
CA ARG A 317 -1.75 17.95 0.22
C ARG A 317 -0.65 18.82 0.81
N MET A 318 -0.75 19.14 2.11
CA MET A 318 0.24 19.96 2.81
C MET A 318 1.60 19.25 2.85
N GLU A 319 1.62 17.96 3.19
CA GLU A 319 2.85 17.16 3.20
C GLU A 319 3.49 17.07 1.80
N LEU A 320 2.69 16.84 0.75
CA LEU A 320 3.18 16.89 -0.63
C LEU A 320 3.75 18.27 -1.00
N GLY A 321 3.14 19.35 -0.49
CA GLY A 321 3.63 20.71 -0.69
C GLY A 321 5.00 20.94 -0.06
N LEU A 322 5.23 20.42 1.15
CA LEU A 322 6.54 20.45 1.81
C LEU A 322 7.59 19.66 1.01
N GLY A 323 7.22 18.49 0.50
CA GLY A 323 8.07 17.69 -0.39
C GLY A 323 8.44 18.42 -1.68
N ILE A 324 7.48 19.04 -2.36
CA ILE A 324 7.71 19.82 -3.59
C ILE A 324 8.67 20.98 -3.31
N ALA A 325 8.47 21.71 -2.21
CA ALA A 325 9.36 22.80 -1.83
C ALA A 325 10.80 22.30 -1.61
N ARG A 326 10.96 21.16 -0.91
CA ARG A 326 12.26 20.52 -0.67
C ARG A 326 12.92 20.07 -1.98
N ALA A 327 12.20 19.39 -2.86
CA ALA A 327 12.70 18.91 -4.13
C ALA A 327 13.10 20.07 -5.07
N ARG A 328 12.31 21.16 -5.10
CA ARG A 328 12.66 22.38 -5.86
C ARG A 328 13.90 23.06 -5.32
N TRP A 329 14.06 23.12 -4.00
CA TRP A 329 15.26 23.66 -3.37
C TRP A 329 16.50 22.87 -3.79
N TRP A 330 16.46 21.55 -3.70
CA TRP A 330 17.55 20.68 -4.13
C TRP A 330 17.83 20.78 -5.64
N THR A 331 16.77 20.84 -6.46
CA THR A 331 16.91 21.07 -7.91
C THR A 331 17.64 22.38 -8.18
N THR A 332 17.24 23.46 -7.52
CA THR A 332 17.86 24.79 -7.70
C THR A 332 19.32 24.78 -7.25
N PHE A 333 19.58 24.22 -6.07
CA PHE A 333 20.93 24.10 -5.52
C PHE A 333 21.85 23.27 -6.41
N ALA A 334 21.42 22.09 -6.83
CA ALA A 334 22.17 21.21 -7.71
C ALA A 334 22.38 21.83 -9.11
N GLY A 335 21.42 22.62 -9.60
CA GLY A 335 21.55 23.39 -10.82
C GLY A 335 22.68 24.43 -10.74
N TYR A 336 22.73 25.21 -9.66
CA TYR A 336 23.83 26.15 -9.43
C TYR A 336 25.19 25.43 -9.29
N ALA A 337 25.25 24.33 -8.54
CA ALA A 337 26.47 23.54 -8.40
C ALA A 337 26.96 22.96 -9.74
N THR A 338 26.03 22.50 -10.58
CA THR A 338 26.33 22.03 -11.95
C THR A 338 26.89 23.17 -12.80
N GLY A 339 26.25 24.34 -12.77
CA GLY A 339 26.70 25.53 -13.49
C GLY A 339 28.10 25.99 -13.05
N LEU A 340 28.38 25.97 -11.75
CA LEU A 340 29.72 26.26 -11.20
C LEU A 340 30.76 25.24 -11.66
N GLY A 341 30.43 23.94 -11.64
CA GLY A 341 31.31 22.89 -12.14
C GLY A 341 31.63 23.05 -13.63
N LEU A 342 30.62 23.36 -14.45
CA LEU A 342 30.81 23.63 -15.88
C LEU A 342 31.63 24.90 -16.14
N LEU A 343 31.38 25.97 -15.38
CA LEU A 343 32.17 27.20 -15.48
C LEU A 343 33.63 26.96 -15.12
N ALA A 344 33.90 26.20 -14.04
CA ALA A 344 35.25 25.80 -13.67
C ALA A 344 35.95 25.02 -14.80
N LEU A 345 35.26 24.07 -15.44
CA LEU A 345 35.80 23.33 -16.58
C LEU A 345 36.14 24.25 -17.75
N VAL A 346 35.27 25.22 -18.09
CA VAL A 346 35.56 26.21 -19.15
C VAL A 346 36.79 27.05 -18.81
N LEU A 347 36.90 27.52 -17.56
CA LEU A 347 38.07 28.29 -17.11
C LEU A 347 39.35 27.46 -17.18
N LEU A 348 39.29 26.18 -16.81
CA LEU A 348 40.42 25.26 -16.92
C LEU A 348 40.83 25.01 -18.38
N CYS A 349 39.89 24.92 -19.32
CA CYS A 349 40.20 24.86 -20.75
C CYS A 349 40.95 26.11 -21.21
N VAL A 350 40.49 27.30 -20.80
CA VAL A 350 41.13 28.58 -21.17
C VAL A 350 42.55 28.66 -20.62
N LEU A 351 42.76 28.26 -19.36
CA LEU A 351 44.08 28.23 -18.72
C LEU A 351 45.03 27.20 -19.36
N ALA A 352 44.50 26.06 -19.80
CA ALA A 352 45.29 25.03 -20.47
C ALA A 352 45.75 25.47 -21.87
N VAL A 353 44.98 26.33 -22.55
CA VAL A 353 45.34 26.88 -23.87
C VAL A 353 46.30 28.06 -23.76
N GLY A 354 46.17 28.89 -22.73
CA GLY A 354 47.00 30.09 -22.57
C GLY A 354 48.16 29.90 -21.60
N GLU A 355 49.25 29.23 -22.00
CA GLU A 355 50.59 29.11 -21.33
C GLU A 355 50.61 29.11 -19.77
N GLY A 356 49.52 28.70 -19.12
CA GLY A 356 49.35 28.76 -17.67
C GLY A 356 49.97 27.55 -16.98
N PRO A 357 50.01 27.52 -15.64
CA PRO A 357 50.56 26.39 -14.89
C PRO A 357 49.72 25.12 -15.12
N SER A 358 50.13 24.33 -16.12
CA SER A 358 49.45 23.13 -16.60
C SER A 358 49.17 22.11 -15.49
N GLU A 359 50.01 22.04 -14.45
CA GLU A 359 49.86 21.09 -13.34
C GLU A 359 48.65 21.40 -12.46
N VAL A 360 48.39 22.69 -12.19
CA VAL A 360 47.23 23.13 -11.38
C VAL A 360 45.93 22.90 -12.15
N ALA A 361 45.94 23.15 -13.47
CA ALA A 361 44.78 22.91 -14.32
C ALA A 361 44.40 21.41 -14.36
N MET A 362 45.40 20.53 -14.45
CA MET A 362 45.20 19.07 -14.42
C MET A 362 44.66 18.57 -13.08
N LEU A 363 45.12 19.13 -11.96
CA LEU A 363 44.64 18.77 -10.61
C LEU A 363 43.18 19.18 -10.37
N LEU A 364 42.76 20.31 -10.94
CA LEU A 364 41.40 20.84 -10.76
C LEU A 364 40.37 20.28 -11.77
N TRP A 365 40.84 19.60 -12.81
CA TRP A 365 39.96 19.00 -13.82
C TRP A 365 39.04 17.94 -13.23
N SER A 366 39.61 16.95 -12.54
CA SER A 366 38.85 15.82 -11.98
C SER A 366 37.79 16.25 -10.95
N PRO A 367 38.09 17.14 -9.98
CA PRO A 367 37.07 17.70 -9.09
C PRO A 367 35.97 18.46 -9.82
N SER A 368 36.31 19.22 -10.87
CA SER A 368 35.33 20.01 -11.63
C SER A 368 34.39 19.12 -12.46
N VAL A 369 34.93 18.06 -13.07
CA VAL A 369 34.13 17.03 -13.75
C VAL A 369 33.23 16.30 -12.74
N GLY A 370 33.80 15.89 -11.60
CA GLY A 370 33.05 15.21 -10.54
C GLY A 370 31.90 16.06 -10.00
N LEU A 371 32.14 17.35 -9.78
CA LEU A 371 31.10 18.31 -9.37
C LEU A 371 30.02 18.45 -10.43
N ALA A 372 30.38 18.67 -11.70
CA ALA A 372 29.43 18.86 -12.79
C ALA A 372 28.54 17.62 -13.00
N LEU A 373 29.14 16.43 -13.05
CA LEU A 373 28.41 15.18 -13.25
C LEU A 373 27.58 14.79 -12.03
N GLY A 374 28.17 14.87 -10.83
CA GLY A 374 27.49 14.52 -9.58
C GLY A 374 26.31 15.44 -9.29
N ALA A 375 26.52 16.76 -9.36
CA ALA A 375 25.45 17.73 -9.20
C ALA A 375 24.41 17.62 -10.33
N GLY A 376 24.84 17.34 -11.57
CA GLY A 376 23.94 17.12 -12.70
C GLY A 376 23.01 15.92 -12.49
N ALA A 377 23.51 14.81 -11.95
CA ALA A 377 22.71 13.64 -11.61
C ALA A 377 21.68 13.95 -10.51
N VAL A 378 22.10 14.67 -9.46
CA VAL A 378 21.21 15.12 -8.37
C VAL A 378 20.13 16.08 -8.89
N PHE A 379 20.50 16.99 -9.79
CA PHE A 379 19.58 17.90 -10.46
C PHE A 379 18.50 17.15 -11.24
N LEU A 380 18.89 16.22 -12.10
CA LEU A 380 17.94 15.42 -12.90
C LEU A 380 17.01 14.59 -12.02
N PHE A 381 17.54 14.00 -10.94
CA PHE A 381 16.75 13.24 -9.99
C PHE A 381 15.69 14.12 -9.32
N HIS A 382 16.06 15.26 -8.74
CA HIS A 382 15.10 16.13 -8.04
C HIS A 382 14.14 16.85 -9.00
N MET A 383 14.52 17.04 -10.27
CA MET A 383 13.57 17.45 -11.32
C MET A 383 12.48 16.40 -11.51
N HIS A 384 12.85 15.12 -11.62
CA HIS A 384 11.89 14.02 -11.74
C HIS A 384 11.01 13.93 -10.49
N GLU A 385 11.61 14.00 -9.30
CA GLU A 385 10.88 14.01 -8.03
C GLU A 385 9.87 15.16 -7.96
N THR A 386 10.29 16.38 -8.33
CA THR A 386 9.42 17.56 -8.36
C THR A 386 8.24 17.33 -9.30
N LYS A 387 8.49 16.79 -10.51
CA LYS A 387 7.44 16.52 -11.49
C LYS A 387 6.44 15.47 -10.99
N GLY A 388 6.94 14.38 -10.40
CA GLY A 388 6.12 13.32 -9.82
C GLY A 388 5.24 13.84 -8.68
N LEU A 389 5.84 14.56 -7.72
CA LEU A 389 5.10 15.16 -6.62
C LEU A 389 4.06 16.19 -7.08
N CYS A 390 4.37 17.02 -8.09
CA CYS A 390 3.40 17.96 -8.66
C CYS A 390 2.21 17.24 -9.29
N SER A 391 2.45 16.13 -10.02
CA SER A 391 1.38 15.33 -10.63
C SER A 391 0.45 14.74 -9.57
N ILE A 392 1.03 14.09 -8.56
CA ILE A 392 0.30 13.47 -7.44
C ILE A 392 -0.48 14.53 -6.66
N GLN A 393 0.12 15.70 -6.41
CA GLN A 393 -0.56 16.79 -5.71
C GLN A 393 -1.75 17.34 -6.53
N ALA A 394 -1.66 17.40 -7.86
CA ALA A 394 -2.76 17.83 -8.72
C ALA A 394 -3.94 16.85 -8.69
N GLU A 395 -3.66 15.54 -8.74
CA GLU A 395 -4.69 14.51 -8.60
C GLU A 395 -5.36 14.56 -7.23
N LEU A 396 -4.57 14.71 -6.17
CA LEU A 396 -5.06 14.81 -4.81
C LEU A 396 -5.89 16.09 -4.60
N GLN A 397 -5.50 17.20 -5.24
CA GLN A 397 -6.26 18.43 -5.25
C GLN A 397 -7.62 18.26 -5.92
N HIS A 398 -7.66 17.56 -7.07
CA HIS A 398 -8.92 17.25 -7.75
C HIS A 398 -9.85 16.42 -6.85
N ALA A 399 -9.31 15.41 -6.17
CA ALA A 399 -10.09 14.62 -5.22
C ALA A 399 -10.60 15.44 -4.03
N LEU A 400 -9.81 16.38 -3.53
CA LEU A 400 -10.21 17.30 -2.45
C LEU A 400 -11.35 18.24 -2.90
N GLU A 401 -11.31 18.74 -4.12
CA GLU A 401 -12.40 19.55 -4.69
C GLU A 401 -13.69 18.76 -4.82
N LYS A 402 -13.62 17.55 -5.39
CA LYS A 402 -14.74 16.61 -5.47
C LYS A 402 -15.36 16.30 -4.11
N ALA A 403 -14.53 16.08 -3.09
CA ALA A 403 -14.99 15.77 -1.74
C ALA A 403 -15.74 16.96 -1.08
N LYS A 404 -15.33 18.20 -1.38
CA LYS A 404 -16.00 19.42 -0.90
C LYS A 404 -17.33 19.67 -1.61
N GLU A 405 -17.37 19.53 -2.94
CA GLU A 405 -18.61 19.68 -3.72
C GLU A 405 -19.70 18.72 -3.21
N THR A 406 -19.32 17.47 -2.92
CA THR A 406 -20.24 16.48 -2.34
C THR A 406 -20.57 16.72 -0.87
N GLN A 407 -19.84 17.59 -0.17
CA GLN A 407 -20.16 18.04 1.19
C GLN A 407 -21.16 19.19 1.18
N ASP A 408 -21.02 20.13 0.23
CA ASP A 408 -21.88 21.32 0.11
C ASP A 408 -23.27 20.99 -0.48
N LEU A 409 -23.35 19.96 -1.34
CA LEU A 409 -24.60 19.41 -1.88
C LEU A 409 -25.33 18.53 -0.84
N GLY A 410 -25.78 19.09 0.29
CA GLY A 410 -26.59 18.37 1.29
C GLY A 410 -27.76 17.57 0.69
N PRO A 411 -28.35 16.59 1.41
CA PRO A 411 -29.35 15.70 0.84
C PRO A 411 -30.49 16.49 0.19
N GLU A 412 -30.76 16.22 -1.08
CA GLU A 412 -31.86 16.80 -1.83
C GLU A 412 -33.16 16.65 -1.01
N PRO A 413 -33.94 17.72 -0.80
CA PRO A 413 -35.17 17.61 -0.02
C PRO A 413 -36.08 16.62 -0.73
N GLN A 414 -36.38 15.50 -0.06
CA GLN A 414 -37.47 14.62 -0.48
C GLN A 414 -38.71 15.49 -0.62
N LEU A 415 -39.28 15.57 -1.83
CA LEU A 415 -40.55 16.24 -2.06
C LEU A 415 -41.55 15.72 -1.04
N ALA A 416 -42.06 16.62 -0.20
CA ALA A 416 -43.11 16.31 0.75
C ALA A 416 -44.34 15.75 0.02
N PRO A 417 -45.02 14.73 0.55
CA PRO A 417 -46.33 14.35 0.04
C PRO A 417 -47.29 15.53 0.22
N LEU A 418 -48.00 15.89 -0.86
CA LEU A 418 -49.08 16.88 -0.84
C LEU A 418 -50.11 16.50 0.25
N PRO A 419 -50.51 17.42 1.15
CA PRO A 419 -51.57 17.15 2.13
C PRO A 419 -52.92 17.00 1.43
N GLY A 420 -53.72 16.08 1.97
CA GLY A 420 -54.89 15.50 1.31
C GLY A 420 -56.01 16.47 0.94
N GLN A 421 -56.69 16.11 -0.15
CA GLN A 421 -58.10 16.44 -0.36
C GLN A 421 -58.94 15.56 0.56
N GLN A 422 -59.51 16.16 1.61
CA GLN A 422 -60.67 15.62 2.31
C GLN A 422 -61.91 15.82 1.43
N GLU A 423 -62.38 14.76 0.78
CA GLU A 423 -63.81 14.50 0.58
C GLU A 423 -64.07 13.28 1.47
N GLY A 424 -64.85 13.32 2.55
CA GLY A 424 -66.17 13.92 2.62
C GLY A 424 -67.19 12.86 2.24
N ASP A 425 -67.26 11.74 2.97
CA ASP A 425 -68.39 10.83 2.86
C ASP A 425 -68.99 10.58 4.25
N ARG A 426 -70.28 10.88 4.32
CA ARG A 426 -71.12 10.79 5.51
C ARG A 426 -71.65 9.36 5.56
N ASP A 427 -71.53 8.72 6.72
CA ASP A 427 -72.37 7.58 7.05
C ASP A 427 -73.83 8.04 7.14
N GLU A 428 -74.66 7.64 6.17
CA GLU A 428 -76.11 7.54 6.31
C GLU A 428 -76.50 6.05 6.41
N GLU A 429 -77.35 5.82 7.41
CA GLU A 429 -78.17 4.64 7.75
C GLU A 429 -78.50 3.65 6.61
N GLN A 430 -78.19 2.36 6.80
CA GLN A 430 -79.13 1.25 7.07
C GLN A 430 -78.46 -0.13 6.96
#